data_AF-A0A2V7Y3Z3-F1
#
_entry.id   AF-A0A2V7Y3Z3-F1
#
_cell.length_a   1.000
_cell.length_b   1.000
_cell.length_c   1.000
_cell.angle_alpha   90.00
_cell.angle_beta   90.00
_cell.angle_gamma   90.00
#
_symmetry.space_group_name_H-M   'P 1'
#
loop_
_entity.id
_entity.type
_entity.pdbx_description
1 polymer ?
#
loop_
_entity_poly.entity_id
_entity_poly.type
_entity_poly.pdbx_seq_one_letter_code
_entity_poly.pdbx_strand_id
1 'polypeptide(L)'
;MARLHQVLGRLPEREQLQAAIERQTRSLKSLEEELASLAATAASAKALQEQQQAAVDAARQAAEASGYDPELDELLQSVRDRAVELGAARRSAAERGLELARKREEVEAQAGEVERLREQAELARRSAEEAQRGFEAAEEALHHAISLNEANHLREGLAPGQPCPVCEQIVNAPPPARLAPEVEAARTALQDAREKRKEADALARKNEAAFTGAQARLQAARQGLAELESRHADLQASVAAGEKAIRRPLGKRAPEKDIAVEAWIETQIASLARSRKLSEEAKARLATAERTLERARAEEATARDRLAERRASRQQLTEDHTLNLQRLATLQAEIHAVTASPDPAAEAAALEDQIRQLEAGLKAATEEEAAAKNLLVTAKEAQRLTAEAAEAARRDAGQRAESRDAEIARANFENEAAVREALLDEATA
;
A
#
# COMPACT_ATOMS: atom_id res chain seq x y z
N MET A 1 24.23 -44.42 68.43
CA MET A 1 25.23 -44.52 67.35
C MET A 1 24.68 -44.91 65.99
N ALA A 2 24.15 -46.12 65.78
CA ALA A 2 23.68 -46.56 64.45
C ALA A 2 22.61 -45.64 63.83
N ARG A 3 21.64 -45.16 64.63
CA ARG A 3 20.61 -44.21 64.17
C ARG A 3 21.17 -42.81 63.84
N LEU A 4 22.16 -42.32 64.60
CA LEU A 4 22.82 -41.04 64.33
C LEU A 4 23.69 -41.10 63.06
N HIS A 5 24.35 -42.23 62.81
CA HIS A 5 25.06 -42.49 61.55
C HIS A 5 24.12 -42.51 60.35
N GLN A 6 22.91 -43.04 60.51
CA GLN A 6 21.88 -43.01 59.47
C GLN A 6 21.41 -41.58 59.16
N VAL A 7 21.34 -40.71 60.16
CA VAL A 7 21.09 -39.26 59.99
C VAL A 7 22.24 -38.57 59.27
N LEU A 8 23.50 -38.86 59.66
CA LEU A 8 24.68 -38.32 58.99
C LEU A 8 24.71 -38.63 57.50
N GLY A 9 24.31 -39.85 57.10
CA GLY A 9 24.19 -40.23 55.69
C GLY A 9 23.13 -39.46 54.91
N ARG A 10 22.17 -38.83 55.60
CA ARG A 10 21.07 -38.06 55.01
C ARG A 10 21.26 -36.53 55.05
N LEU A 11 22.29 -36.04 55.76
CA LEU A 11 22.64 -34.60 55.75
C LEU A 11 22.99 -34.09 54.33
N PRO A 12 23.75 -34.82 53.49
CA PRO A 12 24.01 -34.39 52.12
C PRO A 12 22.73 -34.27 51.29
N GLU A 13 21.75 -35.16 51.51
CA GLU A 13 20.44 -35.10 50.84
C GLU A 13 19.65 -33.85 51.27
N ARG A 14 19.70 -33.49 52.57
CA ARG A 14 19.11 -32.25 53.09
C ARG A 14 19.70 -31.01 52.44
N GLU A 15 21.03 -30.93 52.39
CA GLU A 15 21.74 -29.79 51.79
C GLU A 15 21.49 -29.72 50.28
N GLN A 16 21.45 -30.85 49.59
CA GLN A 16 21.10 -30.93 48.17
C GLN A 16 19.67 -30.45 47.90
N LEU A 17 18.69 -30.83 48.74
CA LEU A 17 17.32 -30.35 48.64
C LEU A 17 17.20 -28.86 48.93
N GLN A 18 17.89 -28.34 49.95
CA GLN A 18 17.94 -26.89 50.24
C GLN A 18 18.53 -26.11 49.05
N ALA A 19 19.66 -26.56 48.52
CA ALA A 19 20.29 -25.95 47.34
C ALA A 19 19.41 -26.07 46.08
N ALA A 20 18.62 -27.14 45.93
CA ALA A 20 17.64 -27.27 44.86
C ALA A 20 16.49 -26.27 45.00
N ILE A 21 15.92 -26.13 46.20
CA ILE A 21 14.84 -25.17 46.52
C ILE A 21 15.30 -23.73 46.28
N GLU A 22 16.50 -23.37 46.71
CA GLU A 22 17.07 -22.05 46.44
C GLU A 22 17.22 -21.77 44.94
N ARG A 23 17.76 -22.74 44.18
CA ARG A 23 17.86 -22.62 42.72
C ARG A 23 16.49 -22.46 42.08
N GLN A 24 15.52 -23.30 42.45
CA GLN A 24 14.14 -23.22 41.96
C GLN A 24 13.48 -21.88 42.31
N THR A 25 13.74 -21.33 43.50
CA THR A 25 13.21 -20.02 43.94
C THR A 25 13.77 -18.89 43.06
N ARG A 26 15.07 -18.90 42.78
CA ARG A 26 15.68 -17.94 41.84
C ARG A 26 15.14 -18.10 40.42
N SER A 27 14.96 -19.35 39.95
CA SER A 27 14.37 -19.65 38.65
C SER A 27 12.91 -19.21 38.53
N LEU A 28 12.09 -19.40 39.57
CA LEU A 28 10.71 -18.92 39.62
C LEU A 28 10.65 -17.40 39.48
N LYS A 29 11.49 -16.69 40.25
CA LYS A 29 11.57 -15.22 40.16
C LYS A 29 11.99 -14.75 38.75
N SER A 30 13.00 -15.37 38.16
CA SER A 30 13.41 -15.09 36.77
C SER A 30 12.28 -15.34 35.77
N LEU A 31 11.55 -16.45 35.92
CA LEU A 31 10.41 -16.77 35.06
C LEU A 31 9.25 -15.79 35.22
N GLU A 32 9.02 -15.24 36.41
CA GLU A 32 8.00 -14.21 36.64
C GLU A 32 8.33 -12.91 35.91
N GLU A 33 9.59 -12.49 35.94
CA GLU A 33 10.09 -11.33 35.18
C GLU A 33 9.96 -11.55 33.67
N GLU A 34 10.32 -12.74 33.18
CA GLU A 34 10.13 -13.14 31.77
C GLU A 34 8.65 -13.15 31.36
N LEU A 35 7.76 -13.70 32.20
CA LEU A 35 6.33 -13.73 31.95
C LEU A 35 5.72 -12.33 31.88
N ALA A 36 6.17 -11.40 32.74
CA ALA A 36 5.74 -10.01 32.68
C ALA A 36 6.17 -9.34 31.36
N SER A 37 7.42 -9.56 30.93
CA SER A 37 7.94 -9.08 29.64
C SER A 37 7.20 -9.66 28.42
N LEU A 38 6.93 -10.96 28.44
CA LEU A 38 6.16 -11.64 27.37
C LEU A 38 4.70 -11.17 27.35
N ALA A 39 4.08 -10.94 28.51
CA ALA A 39 2.74 -10.39 28.58
C ALA A 39 2.66 -8.98 27.99
N ALA A 40 3.65 -8.13 28.26
CA ALA A 40 3.77 -6.81 27.65
C ALA A 40 3.97 -6.91 26.12
N THR A 41 4.79 -7.86 25.66
CA THR A 41 5.01 -8.13 24.24
C THR A 41 3.72 -8.58 23.54
N ALA A 42 2.97 -9.50 24.13
CA ALA A 42 1.69 -9.96 23.60
C ALA A 42 0.64 -8.84 23.57
N ALA A 43 0.60 -7.99 24.59
CA ALA A 43 -0.28 -6.82 24.61
C ALA A 43 0.08 -5.80 23.51
N SER A 44 1.38 -5.53 23.32
CA SER A 44 1.88 -4.66 22.25
C SER A 44 1.55 -5.22 20.85
N ALA A 45 1.77 -6.52 20.63
CA ALA A 45 1.43 -7.18 19.37
C ALA A 45 -0.08 -7.12 19.06
N LYS A 46 -0.93 -7.28 20.08
CA LYS A 46 -2.38 -7.13 19.94
C LYS A 46 -2.77 -5.69 19.58
N ALA A 47 -2.19 -4.69 20.24
CA ALA A 47 -2.45 -3.28 19.92
C ALA A 47 -2.01 -2.95 18.49
N LEU A 48 -0.88 -3.49 18.03
CA LEU A 48 -0.43 -3.36 16.64
C LEU A 48 -1.42 -4.02 15.66
N GLN A 49 -1.93 -5.22 15.97
CA GLN A 49 -2.95 -5.88 15.17
C GLN A 49 -4.22 -5.02 15.03
N GLU A 50 -4.71 -4.44 16.13
CA GLU A 50 -5.87 -3.54 16.13
C GLU A 50 -5.61 -2.28 15.28
N GLN A 51 -4.41 -1.70 15.38
CA GLN A 51 -4.00 -0.59 14.54
C GLN A 51 -3.97 -0.95 13.05
N GLN A 52 -3.45 -2.13 12.69
CA GLN A 52 -3.43 -2.60 11.31
C GLN A 52 -4.84 -2.91 10.78
N GLN A 53 -5.74 -3.42 11.63
CA GLN A 53 -7.13 -3.62 11.26
C GLN A 53 -7.81 -2.29 10.91
N ALA A 54 -7.61 -1.25 11.73
CA ALA A 54 -8.11 0.08 11.42
C ALA A 54 -7.55 0.64 10.09
N ALA A 55 -6.29 0.32 9.75
CA ALA A 55 -5.69 0.69 8.48
C ALA A 55 -6.33 -0.04 7.28
N VAL A 56 -6.68 -1.32 7.43
CA VAL A 56 -7.45 -2.09 6.43
C VAL A 56 -8.82 -1.47 6.22
N ASP A 57 -9.53 -1.14 7.29
CA ASP A 57 -10.87 -0.55 7.22
C ASP A 57 -10.84 0.83 6.57
N ALA A 58 -9.85 1.67 6.90
CA ALA A 58 -9.63 2.96 6.26
C ALA A 58 -9.30 2.83 4.76
N ALA A 59 -8.50 1.82 4.37
CA ALA A 59 -8.17 1.57 2.98
C ALA A 59 -9.40 1.08 2.17
N ARG A 60 -10.28 0.28 2.77
CA ARG A 60 -11.57 -0.13 2.17
C ARG A 60 -12.48 1.07 1.96
N GLN A 61 -12.65 1.90 2.99
CA GLN A 61 -13.44 3.13 2.88
C GLN A 61 -12.88 4.08 1.80
N ALA A 62 -11.56 4.21 1.68
CA ALA A 62 -10.93 5.01 0.63
C ALA A 62 -11.19 4.44 -0.78
N ALA A 63 -11.20 3.10 -0.93
CA ALA A 63 -11.51 2.45 -2.20
C ALA A 63 -12.97 2.69 -2.60
N GLU A 64 -13.91 2.56 -1.66
CA GLU A 64 -15.34 2.84 -1.87
C GLU A 64 -15.59 4.33 -2.17
N ALA A 65 -14.93 5.23 -1.43
CA ALA A 65 -15.06 6.67 -1.59
C ALA A 65 -14.44 7.21 -2.89
N SER A 66 -13.64 6.42 -3.62
CA SER A 66 -13.04 6.84 -4.89
C SER A 66 -14.08 7.18 -5.96
N GLY A 67 -15.31 6.65 -5.82
CA GLY A 67 -16.40 6.86 -6.76
C GLY A 67 -16.09 6.36 -8.17
N TYR A 68 -15.12 5.46 -8.32
CA TYR A 68 -14.75 4.92 -9.62
C TYR A 68 -15.84 3.97 -10.13
N ASP A 69 -16.46 4.34 -11.25
CA ASP A 69 -17.44 3.53 -11.96
C ASP A 69 -16.76 2.86 -13.18
N PRO A 70 -16.39 1.56 -13.09
CA PRO A 70 -15.72 0.86 -14.17
C PRO A 70 -16.62 0.67 -15.40
N GLU A 71 -17.93 0.52 -15.21
CA GLU A 71 -18.88 0.37 -16.32
C GLU A 71 -18.99 1.67 -17.11
N LEU A 72 -19.01 2.82 -16.42
CA LEU A 72 -19.01 4.12 -17.08
C LEU A 72 -17.68 4.40 -17.78
N ASP A 73 -16.54 4.02 -17.19
CA ASP A 73 -15.23 4.19 -17.85
C ASP A 73 -15.18 3.40 -19.16
N GLU A 74 -15.53 2.12 -19.14
CA GLU A 74 -15.57 1.28 -20.35
C GLU A 74 -16.55 1.83 -21.39
N LEU A 75 -17.75 2.24 -20.96
CA LEU A 75 -18.74 2.85 -21.84
C LEU A 75 -18.22 4.12 -22.50
N LEU A 76 -17.60 5.03 -21.74
CA LEU A 76 -17.04 6.28 -22.26
C LEU A 76 -15.85 6.05 -23.20
N GLN A 77 -14.98 5.09 -22.89
CA GLN A 77 -13.91 4.70 -23.82
C GLN A 77 -14.48 4.19 -25.16
N SER A 78 -15.56 3.41 -25.13
CA SER A 78 -16.18 2.88 -26.35
C SER A 78 -16.77 3.96 -27.28
N VAL A 79 -17.14 5.13 -26.74
CA VAL A 79 -17.71 6.25 -27.50
C VAL A 79 -16.74 7.41 -27.71
N ARG A 80 -15.52 7.33 -27.17
CA ARG A 80 -14.53 8.40 -27.20
C ARG A 80 -14.20 8.85 -28.62
N ASP A 81 -13.86 7.91 -29.51
CA ASP A 81 -13.45 8.26 -30.87
C ASP A 81 -14.61 8.88 -31.65
N ARG A 82 -15.82 8.35 -31.48
CA ARG A 82 -17.05 8.94 -32.06
C ARG A 82 -17.32 10.35 -31.55
N ALA A 83 -17.03 10.63 -30.27
CA ALA A 83 -17.17 11.97 -29.70
C ALA A 83 -16.16 12.96 -30.32
N VAL A 84 -14.93 12.51 -30.56
CA VAL A 84 -13.91 13.32 -31.27
C VAL A 84 -14.34 13.61 -32.71
N GLU A 85 -14.82 12.59 -33.43
CA GLU A 85 -15.36 12.73 -34.79
C GLU A 85 -16.56 13.68 -34.82
N LEU A 86 -17.50 13.57 -33.87
CA LEU A 86 -18.64 14.48 -33.76
C LEU A 86 -18.19 15.92 -33.52
N GLY A 87 -17.20 16.13 -32.64
CA GLY A 87 -16.63 17.45 -32.39
C GLY A 87 -15.99 18.05 -33.65
N ALA A 88 -15.31 17.24 -34.46
CA ALA A 88 -14.78 17.66 -35.76
C ALA A 88 -15.91 18.00 -36.74
N ALA A 89 -16.93 17.15 -36.85
CA ALA A 89 -18.10 17.38 -37.71
C ALA A 89 -18.84 18.67 -37.35
N ARG A 90 -19.02 18.98 -36.05
CA ARG A 90 -19.62 20.24 -35.59
C ARG A 90 -18.79 21.46 -36.00
N ARG A 91 -17.47 21.40 -35.86
CA ARG A 91 -16.58 22.49 -36.31
C ARG A 91 -16.69 22.70 -37.82
N SER A 92 -16.63 21.63 -38.61
CA SER A 92 -16.80 21.71 -40.07
C SER A 92 -18.18 22.24 -40.48
N ALA A 93 -19.25 21.83 -39.78
CA ALA A 93 -20.59 22.35 -40.01
C ALA A 93 -20.68 23.86 -39.70
N ALA A 94 -20.07 24.31 -38.60
CA ALA A 94 -20.02 25.72 -38.24
C ALA A 94 -19.24 26.56 -39.25
N GLU A 95 -18.06 26.11 -39.67
CA GLU A 95 -17.25 26.76 -40.73
C GLU A 95 -18.04 26.86 -42.04
N ARG A 96 -18.71 25.78 -42.45
CA ARG A 96 -19.54 25.76 -43.66
C ARG A 96 -20.77 26.68 -43.54
N GLY A 97 -21.31 26.83 -42.33
CA GLY A 97 -22.39 27.77 -42.05
C GLY A 97 -21.96 29.23 -42.25
N LEU A 98 -20.74 29.59 -41.84
CA LEU A 98 -20.18 30.92 -42.08
C LEU A 98 -19.92 31.17 -43.58
N GLU A 99 -19.41 30.18 -44.30
CA GLU A 99 -19.24 30.25 -45.75
C GLU A 99 -20.58 30.41 -46.47
N LEU A 100 -21.60 29.68 -46.02
CA LEU A 100 -22.95 29.80 -46.55
C LEU A 100 -23.53 31.20 -46.35
N ALA A 101 -23.36 31.80 -45.16
CA ALA A 101 -23.79 33.16 -44.89
C ALA A 101 -23.11 34.17 -45.84
N ARG A 102 -21.78 34.10 -45.99
CA ARG A 102 -21.04 34.94 -46.95
C ARG A 102 -21.53 34.76 -48.39
N LYS A 103 -21.80 33.51 -48.79
CA LYS A 103 -22.27 33.23 -50.15
C LYS A 103 -23.66 33.78 -50.43
N ARG A 104 -24.55 33.78 -49.43
CA ARG A 104 -25.87 34.41 -49.53
C ARG A 104 -25.75 35.92 -49.76
N GLU A 105 -24.90 36.59 -48.98
CA GLU A 105 -24.63 38.03 -49.14
C GLU A 105 -24.05 38.35 -50.54
N GLU A 106 -23.11 37.53 -51.03
CA GLU A 106 -22.57 37.68 -52.39
C GLU A 106 -23.64 37.55 -53.48
N VAL A 107 -24.52 36.54 -53.37
CA VAL A 107 -25.60 36.31 -54.35
C VAL A 107 -26.62 37.45 -54.30
N GLU A 108 -26.92 37.98 -53.12
CA GLU A 108 -27.80 39.14 -52.96
C GLU A 108 -27.20 40.40 -53.58
N ALA A 109 -25.90 40.66 -53.35
CA ALA A 109 -25.20 41.79 -53.97
C ALA A 109 -25.17 41.67 -55.51
N GLN A 110 -24.92 40.46 -56.05
CA GLN A 110 -24.99 40.21 -57.50
C GLN A 110 -26.40 40.40 -58.06
N ALA A 111 -27.44 40.04 -57.31
CA ALA A 111 -28.82 40.28 -57.72
C ALA A 111 -29.10 41.78 -57.85
N GLY A 112 -28.63 42.60 -56.90
CA GLY A 112 -28.70 44.05 -56.99
C GLY A 112 -27.94 44.63 -58.19
N GLU A 113 -26.75 44.10 -58.52
CA GLU A 113 -26.00 44.52 -59.71
C GLU A 113 -26.75 44.20 -61.01
N VAL A 114 -27.36 43.01 -61.11
CA VAL A 114 -28.13 42.58 -62.28
C VAL A 114 -29.35 43.49 -62.50
N GLU A 115 -30.09 43.87 -61.44
CA GLU A 115 -31.21 44.81 -61.57
C GLU A 115 -30.74 46.19 -62.06
N ARG A 116 -29.63 46.71 -61.53
CA ARG A 116 -29.06 47.98 -62.03
C ARG A 116 -28.66 47.90 -63.50
N LEU A 117 -28.04 46.80 -63.94
CA LEU A 117 -27.64 46.60 -65.34
C LEU A 117 -28.86 46.44 -66.25
N ARG A 118 -29.93 45.81 -65.76
CA ARG A 118 -31.21 45.72 -66.47
C ARG A 118 -31.78 47.10 -66.75
N GLU A 119 -31.85 47.96 -65.74
CA GLU A 119 -32.33 49.33 -65.89
C GLU A 119 -31.49 50.11 -66.91
N GLN A 120 -30.15 49.96 -66.87
CA GLN A 120 -29.24 50.59 -67.85
C GLN A 120 -29.42 50.06 -69.27
N ALA A 121 -29.68 48.76 -69.43
CA ALA A 121 -29.97 48.15 -70.73
C ALA A 121 -31.32 48.65 -71.29
N GLU A 122 -32.36 48.71 -70.45
CA GLU A 122 -33.67 49.23 -70.83
C GLU A 122 -33.62 50.72 -71.23
N LEU A 123 -32.88 51.55 -70.48
CA LEU A 123 -32.66 52.96 -70.82
C LEU A 123 -31.91 53.12 -72.14
N ALA A 124 -30.82 52.37 -72.34
CA ALA A 124 -30.06 52.41 -73.58
C ALA A 124 -30.88 51.92 -74.78
N ARG A 125 -31.74 50.91 -74.59
CA ARG A 125 -32.67 50.45 -75.62
C ARG A 125 -33.67 51.54 -76.03
N ARG A 126 -34.28 52.23 -75.06
CA ARG A 126 -35.19 53.35 -75.34
C ARG A 126 -34.47 54.47 -76.10
N SER A 127 -33.23 54.79 -75.70
CA SER A 127 -32.42 55.80 -76.40
C SER A 127 -32.08 55.40 -77.83
N ALA A 128 -31.79 54.11 -78.09
CA ALA A 128 -31.59 53.60 -79.44
C ALA A 128 -32.86 53.67 -80.29
N GLU A 129 -34.02 53.32 -79.72
CA GLU A 129 -35.32 53.46 -80.38
C GLU A 129 -35.64 54.93 -80.73
N GLU A 130 -35.34 55.87 -79.83
CA GLU A 130 -35.49 57.31 -80.08
C GLU A 130 -34.55 57.81 -81.18
N ALA A 131 -33.28 57.39 -81.15
CA ALA A 131 -32.30 57.75 -82.18
C ALA A 131 -32.67 57.18 -83.56
N GLN A 132 -33.25 55.97 -83.60
CA GLN A 132 -33.79 55.37 -84.83
C GLN A 132 -34.95 56.20 -85.39
N ARG A 133 -35.92 56.61 -84.56
CA ARG A 133 -37.00 57.51 -85.00
C ARG A 133 -36.47 58.86 -85.48
N GLY A 134 -35.46 59.40 -84.80
CA GLY A 134 -34.79 60.64 -85.22
C GLY A 134 -34.08 60.51 -86.57
N PHE A 135 -33.46 59.36 -86.84
CA PHE A 135 -32.88 59.03 -88.15
C PHE A 135 -33.95 58.95 -89.24
N GLU A 136 -35.05 58.22 -89.00
CA GLU A 136 -36.18 58.11 -89.94
C GLU A 136 -36.78 59.49 -90.26
N ALA A 137 -36.99 60.34 -89.26
CA ALA A 137 -37.49 61.70 -89.46
C ALA A 137 -36.50 62.59 -90.25
N ALA A 138 -35.19 62.46 -90.03
CA ALA A 138 -34.18 63.18 -90.79
C ALA A 138 -34.10 62.70 -92.25
N GLU A 139 -34.31 61.40 -92.49
CA GLU A 139 -34.37 60.81 -93.82
C GLU A 139 -35.60 61.31 -94.59
N GLU A 140 -36.77 61.34 -93.96
CA GLU A 140 -37.99 61.93 -94.53
C GLU A 140 -37.82 63.43 -94.83
N ALA A 141 -37.21 64.19 -93.91
CA ALA A 141 -36.94 65.62 -94.10
C ALA A 141 -35.99 65.87 -95.28
N LEU A 142 -34.96 65.02 -95.45
CA LEU A 142 -34.07 65.11 -96.61
C LEU A 142 -34.80 64.81 -97.91
N HIS A 143 -35.61 63.74 -97.97
CA HIS A 143 -36.42 63.42 -99.15
C HIS A 143 -37.36 64.58 -99.50
N HIS A 144 -38.00 65.19 -98.50
CA HIS A 144 -38.87 66.34 -98.70
C HIS A 144 -38.10 67.57 -99.22
N ALA A 145 -36.94 67.90 -98.63
CA ALA A 145 -36.11 69.01 -99.08
C ALA A 145 -35.57 68.81 -100.50
N ILE A 146 -35.20 67.57 -100.86
CA ILE A 146 -34.79 67.22 -102.23
C ILE A 146 -35.97 67.37 -103.19
N SER A 147 -37.17 66.90 -102.84
CA SER A 147 -38.36 67.04 -103.68
C SER A 147 -38.71 68.51 -103.96
N LEU A 148 -38.62 69.38 -102.95
CA LEU A 148 -38.83 70.82 -103.13
C LEU A 148 -37.73 71.49 -103.97
N ASN A 149 -36.55 70.89 -104.09
CA ASN A 149 -35.41 71.40 -104.84
C ASN A 149 -34.94 70.44 -105.98
N GLU A 150 -35.89 69.68 -106.53
CA GLU A 150 -35.62 68.55 -107.43
C GLU A 150 -34.82 68.98 -108.67
N ALA A 151 -35.17 70.13 -109.25
CA ALA A 151 -34.49 70.67 -110.42
C ALA A 151 -33.00 70.95 -110.17
N ASN A 152 -32.60 71.43 -108.99
CA ASN A 152 -31.17 71.64 -108.69
C ASN A 152 -30.47 70.36 -108.26
N HIS A 153 -31.18 69.43 -107.62
CA HIS A 153 -30.63 68.12 -107.29
C HIS A 153 -30.31 67.30 -108.56
N LEU A 154 -31.18 67.33 -109.58
CA LEU A 154 -30.92 66.72 -110.89
C LEU A 154 -29.69 67.34 -111.57
N ARG A 155 -29.48 68.65 -111.43
CA ARG A 155 -28.29 69.33 -111.97
C ARG A 155 -27.00 68.93 -111.26
N GLU A 156 -27.06 68.68 -109.95
CA GLU A 156 -25.91 68.23 -109.14
C GLU A 156 -25.37 66.87 -109.61
N GLY A 157 -26.26 65.97 -110.04
CA GLY A 157 -25.89 64.63 -110.53
C GLY A 157 -25.50 64.55 -112.02
N LEU A 158 -25.63 65.65 -112.79
CA LEU A 158 -25.37 65.66 -114.23
C LEU A 158 -23.87 65.84 -114.54
N ALA A 159 -23.26 64.82 -115.15
CA ALA A 159 -21.88 64.91 -115.66
C ALA A 159 -21.85 65.27 -117.16
N PRO A 160 -20.81 66.00 -117.63
CA PRO A 160 -20.57 66.17 -119.05
C PRO A 160 -20.51 64.82 -119.79
N GLY A 161 -21.19 64.72 -120.94
CA GLY A 161 -21.25 63.50 -121.76
C GLY A 161 -22.38 62.52 -121.38
N GLN A 162 -23.08 62.74 -120.26
CA GLN A 162 -24.28 61.95 -119.91
C GLN A 162 -25.54 62.50 -120.60
N PRO A 163 -26.51 61.64 -120.95
CA PRO A 163 -27.81 62.09 -121.43
C PRO A 163 -28.58 62.80 -120.31
N CYS A 164 -29.18 63.94 -120.63
CA CYS A 164 -30.06 64.66 -119.72
C CYS A 164 -31.26 63.79 -119.35
N PRO A 165 -31.60 63.59 -118.06
CA PRO A 165 -32.70 62.71 -117.66
C PRO A 165 -34.09 63.25 -118.04
N VAL A 166 -34.18 64.50 -118.54
CA VAL A 166 -35.45 65.13 -118.94
C VAL A 166 -35.67 65.08 -120.46
N CYS A 167 -34.61 65.30 -121.25
CA CYS A 167 -34.72 65.41 -122.71
C CYS A 167 -33.78 64.49 -123.49
N GLU A 168 -33.02 63.64 -122.79
CA GLU A 168 -32.11 62.61 -123.31
C GLU A 168 -30.95 63.15 -124.18
N GLN A 169 -30.80 64.46 -124.31
CA GLN A 169 -29.69 65.09 -125.04
C GLN A 169 -28.38 64.99 -124.26
N ILE A 170 -27.27 64.80 -124.98
CA ILE A 170 -25.93 64.77 -124.39
C ILE A 170 -25.58 66.14 -123.80
N VAL A 171 -25.32 66.17 -122.50
CA VAL A 171 -24.98 67.40 -121.78
C VAL A 171 -23.51 67.75 -122.05
N ASN A 172 -23.26 68.83 -122.80
CA ASN A 172 -21.89 69.31 -123.05
C ASN A 172 -21.28 70.01 -121.83
N ALA A 173 -22.07 70.84 -121.15
CA ALA A 173 -21.69 71.50 -119.90
C ALA A 173 -22.92 71.55 -118.98
N PRO A 174 -22.87 70.96 -117.78
CA PRO A 174 -24.02 70.96 -116.87
C PRO A 174 -24.28 72.40 -116.36
N PRO A 175 -25.56 72.81 -116.25
CA PRO A 175 -25.89 74.10 -115.62
C PRO A 175 -25.51 74.09 -114.13
N PRO A 176 -25.13 75.24 -113.56
CA PRO A 176 -24.67 75.29 -112.18
C PRO A 176 -25.77 74.83 -111.22
N ALA A 177 -25.47 73.82 -110.42
CA ALA A 177 -26.32 73.42 -109.31
C ALA A 177 -26.12 74.39 -108.15
N ARG A 178 -27.19 75.11 -107.77
CA ARG A 178 -27.22 75.86 -106.51
C ARG A 178 -28.20 75.15 -105.59
N LEU A 179 -27.66 74.31 -104.71
CA LEU A 179 -28.50 73.66 -103.70
C LEU A 179 -29.07 74.71 -102.76
N ALA A 180 -30.33 74.51 -102.38
CA ALA A 180 -30.98 75.32 -101.38
C ALA A 180 -30.34 74.98 -100.02
N PRO A 181 -30.11 75.98 -99.14
CA PRO A 181 -29.49 75.77 -97.85
C PRO A 181 -30.25 74.74 -96.99
N GLU A 182 -31.55 74.57 -97.22
CA GLU A 182 -32.39 73.56 -96.57
C GLU A 182 -31.98 72.12 -96.92
N VAL A 183 -31.48 71.87 -98.14
CA VAL A 183 -30.99 70.54 -98.56
C VAL A 183 -29.66 70.22 -97.89
N GLU A 184 -28.76 71.21 -97.78
CA GLU A 184 -27.48 71.04 -97.09
C GLU A 184 -27.66 70.85 -95.58
N ALA A 185 -28.60 71.61 -94.98
CA ALA A 185 -28.99 71.45 -93.59
C ALA A 185 -29.61 70.06 -93.32
N ALA A 186 -30.48 69.57 -94.21
CA ALA A 186 -31.08 68.23 -94.09
C ALA A 186 -30.03 67.11 -94.27
N ARG A 187 -29.06 67.26 -95.18
CA ARG A 187 -27.94 66.31 -95.32
C ARG A 187 -27.10 66.23 -94.04
N THR A 188 -26.81 67.39 -93.44
CA THR A 188 -26.06 67.48 -92.17
C THR A 188 -26.86 66.83 -91.04
N ALA A 189 -28.15 67.15 -90.92
CA ALA A 189 -29.03 66.57 -89.91
C ALA A 189 -29.17 65.05 -90.04
N LEU A 190 -29.25 64.51 -91.27
CA LEU A 190 -29.27 63.07 -91.49
C LEU A 190 -27.95 62.41 -91.10
N GLN A 191 -26.81 63.02 -91.42
CA GLN A 191 -25.51 62.51 -91.02
C GLN A 191 -25.34 62.51 -89.50
N ASP A 192 -25.76 63.58 -88.81
CA ASP A 192 -25.75 63.66 -87.35
C ASP A 192 -26.69 62.62 -86.72
N ALA A 193 -27.90 62.44 -87.27
CA ALA A 193 -28.84 61.43 -86.81
C ALA A 193 -28.31 60.00 -87.03
N ARG A 194 -27.58 59.76 -88.12
CA ARG A 194 -26.92 58.49 -88.40
C ARG A 194 -25.84 58.17 -87.39
N GLU A 195 -24.98 59.12 -87.04
CA GLU A 195 -23.94 58.90 -86.03
C GLU A 195 -24.56 58.72 -84.64
N LYS A 196 -25.55 59.54 -84.25
CA LYS A 196 -26.30 59.37 -82.99
C LYS A 196 -26.95 57.99 -82.88
N ARG A 197 -27.56 57.50 -83.96
CA ARG A 197 -28.13 56.16 -84.02
C ARG A 197 -27.07 55.09 -83.82
N LYS A 198 -25.94 55.16 -84.54
CA LYS A 198 -24.84 54.19 -84.37
C LYS A 198 -24.33 54.16 -82.93
N GLU A 199 -24.15 55.33 -82.30
CA GLU A 199 -23.70 55.45 -80.91
C GLU A 199 -24.71 54.84 -79.93
N ALA A 200 -26.00 55.15 -80.10
CA ALA A 200 -27.06 54.62 -79.25
C ALA A 200 -27.23 53.10 -79.43
N ASP A 201 -27.18 52.59 -80.67
CA ASP A 201 -27.20 51.15 -80.96
C ASP A 201 -26.00 50.43 -80.33
N ALA A 202 -24.81 51.01 -80.42
CA ALA A 202 -23.60 50.44 -79.81
C ALA A 202 -23.70 50.41 -78.28
N LEU A 203 -24.23 51.46 -77.67
CA LEU A 203 -24.46 51.52 -76.22
C LEU A 203 -25.52 50.50 -75.77
N ALA A 204 -26.63 50.38 -76.51
CA ALA A 204 -27.67 49.39 -76.24
C ALA A 204 -27.11 47.96 -76.29
N ARG A 205 -26.34 47.62 -77.33
CA ARG A 205 -25.68 46.30 -77.45
C ARG A 205 -24.70 46.04 -76.31
N LYS A 206 -23.91 47.06 -75.93
CA LYS A 206 -22.94 46.93 -74.82
C LYS A 206 -23.65 46.67 -73.49
N ASN A 207 -24.71 47.42 -73.18
CA ASN A 207 -25.44 47.26 -71.93
C ASN A 207 -26.22 45.94 -71.89
N GLU A 208 -26.83 45.52 -73.00
CA GLU A 208 -27.49 44.21 -73.12
C GLU A 208 -26.51 43.05 -72.92
N ALA A 209 -25.31 43.12 -73.51
CA ALA A 209 -24.26 42.13 -73.31
C ALA A 209 -23.77 42.09 -71.85
N ALA A 210 -23.67 43.26 -71.19
CA ALA A 210 -23.30 43.34 -69.79
C ALA A 210 -24.39 42.75 -68.87
N PHE A 211 -25.66 43.06 -69.14
CA PHE A 211 -26.81 42.53 -68.42
C PHE A 211 -26.90 41.01 -68.55
N THR A 212 -26.90 40.48 -69.77
CA THR A 212 -26.96 39.04 -70.03
C THR A 212 -25.79 38.29 -69.39
N GLY A 213 -24.57 38.83 -69.47
CA GLY A 213 -23.40 38.27 -68.81
C GLY A 213 -23.49 38.29 -67.27
N ALA A 214 -24.05 39.35 -66.68
CA ALA A 214 -24.28 39.41 -65.24
C ALA A 214 -25.39 38.43 -64.80
N GLN A 215 -26.47 38.31 -65.58
CA GLN A 215 -27.56 37.36 -65.31
C GLN A 215 -27.06 35.91 -65.30
N ALA A 216 -26.23 35.52 -66.28
CA ALA A 216 -25.64 34.19 -66.32
C ALA A 216 -24.74 33.92 -65.08
N ARG A 217 -23.94 34.91 -64.66
CA ARG A 217 -23.12 34.81 -63.44
C ARG A 217 -23.97 34.65 -62.18
N LEU A 218 -25.05 35.42 -62.04
CA LEU A 218 -25.99 35.30 -60.92
C LEU A 218 -26.66 33.91 -60.89
N GLN A 219 -27.05 33.38 -62.04
CA GLN A 219 -27.63 32.04 -62.12
C GLN A 219 -26.63 30.97 -61.66
N ALA A 220 -25.38 31.03 -62.13
CA ALA A 220 -24.32 30.13 -61.69
C ALA A 220 -24.03 30.26 -60.18
N ALA A 221 -24.04 31.49 -59.65
CA ALA A 221 -23.84 31.74 -58.23
C ALA A 221 -25.00 31.18 -57.37
N ARG A 222 -26.25 31.27 -57.84
CA ARG A 222 -27.42 30.66 -57.19
C ARG A 222 -27.34 29.13 -57.17
N GLN A 223 -26.88 28.50 -58.25
CA GLN A 223 -26.64 27.05 -58.30
C GLN A 223 -25.58 26.64 -57.28
N GLY A 224 -24.44 27.35 -57.25
CA GLY A 224 -23.39 27.11 -56.25
C GLY A 224 -23.86 27.32 -54.81
N LEU A 225 -24.72 28.30 -54.56
CA LEU A 225 -25.35 28.51 -53.26
C LEU A 225 -26.24 27.33 -52.87
N ALA A 226 -27.09 26.84 -53.77
CA ALA A 226 -27.97 25.69 -53.50
C ALA A 226 -27.18 24.41 -53.20
N GLU A 227 -26.08 24.16 -53.92
CA GLU A 227 -25.18 23.03 -53.62
C GLU A 227 -24.54 23.17 -52.23
N LEU A 228 -24.12 24.38 -51.86
CA LEU A 228 -23.55 24.67 -50.55
C LEU A 228 -24.57 24.47 -49.42
N GLU A 229 -25.81 24.90 -49.63
CA GLU A 229 -26.94 24.69 -48.72
C GLU A 229 -27.21 23.20 -48.49
N SER A 230 -27.26 22.41 -49.58
CA SER A 230 -27.43 20.95 -49.50
C SER A 230 -26.32 20.31 -48.67
N ARG A 231 -25.05 20.61 -48.96
CA ARG A 231 -23.90 20.05 -48.23
C ARG A 231 -23.91 20.46 -46.75
N HIS A 232 -24.30 21.70 -46.45
CA HIS A 232 -24.43 22.15 -45.06
C HIS A 232 -25.56 21.39 -44.34
N ALA A 233 -26.71 21.19 -44.99
CA ALA A 233 -27.80 20.40 -44.43
C ALA A 233 -27.40 18.95 -44.16
N ASP A 234 -26.66 18.31 -45.08
CA ASP A 234 -26.14 16.95 -44.91
C ASP A 234 -25.17 16.85 -43.71
N LEU A 235 -24.29 17.85 -43.54
CA LEU A 235 -23.41 17.94 -42.38
C LEU A 235 -24.19 18.11 -41.07
N GLN A 236 -25.21 18.96 -41.04
CA GLN A 236 -26.08 19.12 -39.86
C GLN A 236 -26.82 17.83 -39.53
N ALA A 237 -27.34 17.12 -40.54
CA ALA A 237 -27.97 15.82 -40.36
C ALA A 237 -26.98 14.77 -39.81
N SER A 238 -25.74 14.76 -40.31
CA SER A 238 -24.67 13.88 -39.82
C SER A 238 -24.31 14.18 -38.36
N VAL A 239 -24.20 15.46 -37.99
CA VAL A 239 -23.99 15.89 -36.58
C VAL A 239 -25.13 15.39 -35.69
N ALA A 240 -26.39 15.59 -36.10
CA ALA A 240 -27.54 15.13 -35.33
C ALA A 240 -27.59 13.60 -35.20
N ALA A 241 -27.25 12.88 -36.27
CA ALA A 241 -27.16 11.42 -36.25
C ALA A 241 -26.03 10.91 -35.35
N GLY A 242 -24.85 11.52 -35.43
CA GLY A 242 -23.69 11.21 -34.59
C GLY A 242 -23.98 11.45 -33.12
N GLU A 243 -24.61 12.57 -32.78
CA GLU A 243 -25.05 12.86 -31.41
C GLU A 243 -26.02 11.80 -30.89
N LYS A 244 -27.02 11.39 -31.71
CA LYS A 244 -27.96 10.31 -31.34
C LYS A 244 -27.24 8.97 -31.17
N ALA A 245 -26.24 8.67 -32.00
CA ALA A 245 -25.47 7.44 -31.95
C ALA A 245 -24.61 7.34 -30.67
N ILE A 246 -24.14 8.47 -30.13
CA ILE A 246 -23.43 8.55 -28.85
C ILE A 246 -24.40 8.53 -27.66
N ARG A 247 -25.50 9.29 -27.73
CA ARG A 247 -26.49 9.34 -26.63
C ARG A 247 -27.20 8.00 -26.39
N ARG A 248 -27.41 7.19 -27.43
CA ARG A 248 -28.08 5.88 -27.33
C ARG A 248 -27.39 4.92 -26.34
N PRO A 249 -26.08 4.60 -26.47
CA PRO A 249 -25.40 3.71 -25.51
C PRO A 249 -25.26 4.34 -24.12
N LEU A 250 -25.17 5.67 -24.01
CA LEU A 250 -25.13 6.36 -22.72
C LEU A 250 -26.46 6.28 -21.94
N GLY A 251 -27.60 6.17 -22.63
CA GLY A 251 -28.91 5.99 -22.02
C GLY A 251 -29.23 7.07 -20.99
N LYS A 252 -29.52 6.66 -19.74
CA LYS A 252 -29.80 7.59 -18.62
C LYS A 252 -28.56 8.34 -18.10
N ARG A 253 -27.36 7.87 -18.45
CA ARG A 253 -26.10 8.51 -18.06
C ARG A 253 -25.70 9.62 -19.05
N ALA A 254 -26.44 9.80 -20.15
CA ALA A 254 -26.18 10.86 -21.12
C ALA A 254 -26.41 12.25 -20.52
N PRO A 255 -25.66 13.28 -20.94
CA PRO A 255 -25.89 14.64 -20.48
C PRO A 255 -27.23 15.18 -20.99
N GLU A 256 -27.69 16.28 -20.41
CA GLU A 256 -28.87 17.01 -20.87
C GLU A 256 -28.71 17.50 -22.33
N LYS A 257 -29.81 17.88 -22.98
CA LYS A 257 -29.80 18.26 -24.40
C LYS A 257 -28.98 19.52 -24.69
N ASP A 258 -28.86 20.39 -23.70
CA ASP A 258 -28.22 21.70 -23.85
C ASP A 258 -26.69 21.64 -23.72
N ILE A 259 -26.16 20.48 -23.33
CA ILE A 259 -24.72 20.25 -23.19
C ILE A 259 -24.21 19.43 -24.38
N ALA A 260 -23.15 19.93 -25.02
CA ALA A 260 -22.42 19.20 -26.05
C ALA A 260 -21.90 17.86 -25.52
N VAL A 261 -22.42 16.75 -26.06
CA VAL A 261 -22.14 15.39 -25.55
C VAL A 261 -20.65 15.06 -25.57
N GLU A 262 -19.90 15.54 -26.57
CA GLU A 262 -18.46 15.32 -26.70
C GLU A 262 -17.65 16.05 -25.62
N ALA A 263 -18.02 17.28 -25.26
CA ALA A 263 -17.35 18.03 -24.20
C ALA A 263 -17.64 17.43 -22.82
N TRP A 264 -18.87 16.93 -22.62
CA TRP A 264 -19.21 16.19 -21.42
C TRP A 264 -18.43 14.87 -21.33
N ILE A 265 -18.31 14.10 -22.42
CA ILE A 265 -17.53 12.86 -22.46
C ILE A 265 -16.07 13.13 -22.08
N GLU A 266 -15.45 14.17 -22.67
CA GLU A 266 -14.07 14.55 -22.34
C GLU A 266 -13.89 14.85 -20.84
N THR A 267 -14.82 15.62 -20.27
CA THR A 267 -14.82 15.97 -18.85
C THR A 267 -14.98 14.74 -17.96
N GLN A 268 -15.89 13.82 -18.32
CA GLN A 268 -16.13 12.59 -17.56
C GLN A 268 -14.94 11.63 -17.63
N ILE A 269 -14.32 11.46 -18.80
CA ILE A 269 -13.11 10.64 -18.96
C ILE A 269 -11.99 11.18 -18.05
N ALA A 270 -11.77 12.50 -18.04
CA ALA A 270 -10.77 13.11 -17.17
C ALA A 270 -11.10 12.92 -15.68
N SER A 271 -12.38 12.96 -15.30
CA SER A 271 -12.82 12.71 -13.92
C SER A 271 -12.62 11.25 -13.52
N LEU A 272 -13.05 10.31 -14.35
CA LEU A 272 -12.89 8.87 -14.10
C LEU A 272 -11.43 8.45 -14.08
N ALA A 273 -10.56 9.06 -14.90
CA ALA A 273 -9.13 8.81 -14.82
C ALA A 273 -8.55 9.16 -13.44
N ARG A 274 -9.01 10.24 -12.81
CA ARG A 274 -8.64 10.60 -11.43
C ARG A 274 -9.21 9.59 -10.43
N SER A 275 -10.50 9.25 -10.53
CA SER A 275 -11.14 8.25 -9.66
C SER A 275 -10.49 6.88 -9.77
N ARG A 276 -10.14 6.44 -10.99
CA ARG A 276 -9.40 5.20 -11.26
C ARG A 276 -8.07 5.19 -10.55
N LYS A 277 -7.28 6.27 -10.69
CA LYS A 277 -6.00 6.41 -10.00
C LYS A 277 -6.18 6.30 -8.48
N LEU A 278 -7.15 7.00 -7.90
CA LEU A 278 -7.45 6.93 -6.47
C LEU A 278 -7.89 5.52 -6.03
N SER A 279 -8.73 4.86 -6.81
CA SER A 279 -9.15 3.46 -6.58
C SER A 279 -7.95 2.52 -6.59
N GLU A 280 -7.06 2.61 -7.57
CA GLU A 280 -5.87 1.75 -7.66
C GLU A 280 -4.89 2.02 -6.52
N GLU A 281 -4.68 3.28 -6.13
CA GLU A 281 -3.89 3.64 -4.95
C GLU A 281 -4.51 3.08 -3.66
N ALA A 282 -5.84 3.15 -3.51
CA ALA A 282 -6.55 2.59 -2.37
C ALA A 282 -6.47 1.05 -2.31
N LYS A 283 -6.61 0.36 -3.44
CA LYS A 283 -6.41 -1.10 -3.55
C LYS A 283 -4.97 -1.50 -3.20
N ALA A 284 -3.97 -0.74 -3.66
CA ALA A 284 -2.57 -0.99 -3.32
C ALA A 284 -2.29 -0.80 -1.82
N ARG A 285 -2.90 0.22 -1.20
CA ARG A 285 -2.87 0.43 0.26
C ARG A 285 -3.57 -0.71 0.99
N LEU A 286 -4.74 -1.15 0.53
CA LEU A 286 -5.47 -2.27 1.10
C LEU A 286 -4.63 -3.55 1.09
N ALA A 287 -4.07 -3.92 -0.07
CA ALA A 287 -3.22 -5.10 -0.20
C ALA A 287 -1.95 -5.02 0.68
N THR A 288 -1.45 -3.82 0.95
CA THR A 288 -0.33 -3.63 1.88
C THR A 288 -0.79 -3.77 3.33
N ALA A 289 -1.92 -3.16 3.70
CA ALA A 289 -2.50 -3.23 5.04
C ALA A 289 -2.95 -4.66 5.41
N GLU A 290 -3.47 -5.44 4.46
CA GLU A 290 -3.84 -6.84 4.69
C GLU A 290 -2.61 -7.71 4.96
N ARG A 291 -1.52 -7.51 4.22
CA ARG A 291 -0.24 -8.20 4.48
C ARG A 291 0.37 -7.82 5.83
N THR A 292 0.33 -6.55 6.22
CA THR A 292 0.83 -6.12 7.54
C THR A 292 -0.04 -6.64 8.68
N LEU A 293 -1.36 -6.69 8.49
CA LEU A 293 -2.29 -7.29 9.45
C LEU A 293 -2.04 -8.80 9.62
N GLU A 294 -1.84 -9.53 8.54
CA GLU A 294 -1.52 -10.97 8.59
C GLU A 294 -0.23 -11.22 9.38
N ARG A 295 0.81 -10.42 9.12
CA ARG A 295 2.06 -10.47 9.88
C ARG A 295 1.85 -10.15 11.37
N ALA A 296 1.09 -9.10 11.69
CA ALA A 296 0.79 -8.72 13.07
C ALA A 296 0.02 -9.82 13.81
N ARG A 297 -0.93 -10.50 13.14
CA ARG A 297 -1.64 -11.67 13.69
C ARG A 297 -0.69 -12.84 13.98
N ALA A 298 0.25 -13.12 13.09
CA ALA A 298 1.25 -14.17 13.30
C ALA A 298 2.20 -13.85 14.48
N GLU A 299 2.62 -12.59 14.60
CA GLU A 299 3.45 -12.11 15.71
C GLU A 299 2.68 -12.18 17.05
N GLU A 300 1.40 -11.80 17.07
CA GLU A 300 0.54 -11.90 18.25
C GLU A 300 0.31 -13.36 18.68
N ALA A 301 0.04 -14.26 17.74
CA ALA A 301 -0.09 -15.69 18.00
C ALA A 301 1.21 -16.27 18.57
N THR A 302 2.35 -15.97 17.96
CA THR A 302 3.67 -16.41 18.45
C THR A 302 3.96 -15.91 19.87
N ALA A 303 3.63 -14.65 20.17
CA ALA A 303 3.80 -14.09 21.50
C ALA A 303 2.88 -14.76 22.54
N ARG A 304 1.64 -15.08 22.16
CA ARG A 304 0.70 -15.84 23.01
C ARG A 304 1.17 -17.26 23.28
N ASP A 305 1.65 -17.97 22.26
CA ASP A 305 2.13 -19.35 22.39
C ASP A 305 3.33 -19.41 23.35
N ARG A 306 4.30 -18.49 23.18
CA ARG A 306 5.44 -18.37 24.12
C ARG A 306 4.99 -18.06 25.54
N LEU A 307 3.99 -17.19 25.71
CA LEU A 307 3.44 -16.87 27.02
C LEU A 307 2.75 -18.09 27.65
N ALA A 308 2.02 -18.88 26.86
CA ALA A 308 1.38 -20.12 27.31
C ALA A 308 2.42 -21.18 27.71
N GLU A 309 3.45 -21.38 26.89
CA GLU A 309 4.57 -22.28 27.19
C GLU A 309 5.26 -21.91 28.50
N ARG A 310 5.62 -20.64 28.69
CA ARG A 310 6.27 -20.18 29.92
C ARG A 310 5.36 -20.26 31.14
N ARG A 311 4.06 -20.06 30.99
CA ARG A 311 3.08 -20.28 32.08
C ARG A 311 3.06 -21.75 32.51
N ALA A 312 3.09 -22.68 31.56
CA ALA A 312 3.18 -24.10 31.84
C ALA A 312 4.50 -24.45 32.55
N SER A 313 5.64 -23.90 32.09
CA SER A 313 6.94 -24.08 32.77
C SER A 313 6.92 -23.54 34.20
N ARG A 314 6.31 -22.37 34.44
CA ARG A 314 6.15 -21.83 35.81
C ARG A 314 5.35 -22.78 36.68
N GLN A 315 4.22 -23.27 36.17
CA GLN A 315 3.36 -24.19 36.91
C GLN A 315 4.13 -25.46 37.29
N GLN A 316 4.82 -26.09 36.35
CA GLN A 316 5.64 -27.27 36.62
C GLN A 316 6.74 -26.99 37.66
N LEU A 317 7.43 -25.85 37.55
CA LEU A 317 8.47 -25.49 38.51
C LEU A 317 7.91 -25.20 39.91
N THR A 318 6.70 -24.62 40.01
CA THR A 318 6.01 -24.42 41.28
C THR A 318 5.60 -25.75 41.91
N GLU A 319 5.11 -26.71 41.11
CA GLU A 319 4.78 -28.06 41.56
C GLU A 319 6.04 -28.78 42.09
N ASP A 320 7.15 -28.75 41.35
CA ASP A 320 8.43 -29.32 41.76
C ASP A 320 9.00 -28.66 43.02
N HIS A 321 8.89 -27.33 43.13
CA HIS A 321 9.31 -26.57 44.32
C HIS A 321 8.50 -26.98 45.55
N THR A 322 7.18 -27.11 45.40
CA THR A 322 6.28 -27.57 46.48
C THR A 322 6.61 -29.00 46.91
N LEU A 323 6.84 -29.89 45.95
CA LEU A 323 7.26 -31.28 46.24
C LEU A 323 8.60 -31.34 46.98
N ASN A 324 9.58 -30.53 46.56
CA ASN A 324 10.88 -30.47 47.24
C ASN A 324 10.79 -29.88 48.65
N LEU A 325 9.93 -28.87 48.87
CA LEU A 325 9.63 -28.36 50.21
C LEU A 325 9.03 -29.43 51.11
N GLN A 326 8.07 -30.21 50.61
CA GLN A 326 7.48 -31.33 51.35
C GLN A 326 8.51 -32.42 51.68
N ARG A 327 9.37 -32.77 50.72
CA ARG A 327 10.48 -33.71 50.92
C ARG A 327 11.47 -33.20 51.97
N LEU A 328 11.86 -31.93 51.90
CA LEU A 328 12.75 -31.31 52.87
C LEU A 328 12.12 -31.32 54.27
N ALA A 329 10.84 -30.97 54.40
CA ALA A 329 10.13 -31.00 55.67
C ALA A 329 10.05 -32.42 56.26
N THR A 330 9.78 -33.42 55.41
CA THR A 330 9.77 -34.84 55.81
C THR A 330 11.15 -35.27 56.30
N LEU A 331 12.20 -34.97 55.53
CA LEU A 331 13.58 -35.31 55.87
C LEU A 331 14.03 -34.59 57.15
N GLN A 332 13.66 -33.33 57.33
CA GLN A 332 13.90 -32.58 58.57
C GLN A 332 13.19 -33.22 59.76
N ALA A 333 11.94 -33.66 59.60
CA ALA A 333 11.21 -34.37 60.66
C ALA A 333 11.86 -35.71 61.01
N GLU A 334 12.34 -36.47 60.03
CA GLU A 334 13.09 -37.71 60.25
C GLU A 334 14.41 -37.47 61.00
N ILE A 335 15.15 -36.40 60.64
CA ILE A 335 16.36 -35.99 61.36
C ILE A 335 16.02 -35.60 62.80
N HIS A 336 14.99 -34.77 63.01
CA HIS A 336 14.55 -34.33 64.33
C HIS A 336 14.04 -35.46 65.22
N ALA A 337 13.49 -36.53 64.65
CA ALA A 337 13.05 -37.72 65.39
C ALA A 337 14.23 -38.49 66.00
N VAL A 338 15.45 -38.31 65.48
CA VAL A 338 16.65 -38.99 65.97
C VAL A 338 17.51 -38.08 66.83
N THR A 339 17.56 -36.78 66.52
CA THR A 339 18.40 -35.79 67.22
C THR A 339 17.70 -34.42 67.25
N ALA A 340 17.73 -33.77 68.41
CA ALA A 340 17.29 -32.38 68.56
C ALA A 340 18.44 -31.38 68.35
N SER A 341 19.66 -31.86 68.07
CA SER A 341 20.82 -30.99 67.85
C SER A 341 20.68 -30.24 66.52
N PRO A 342 20.94 -28.92 66.51
CA PRO A 342 21.01 -28.15 65.26
C PRO A 342 22.17 -28.63 64.35
N ASP A 343 23.16 -29.30 64.92
CA ASP A 343 24.26 -29.96 64.22
C ASP A 343 24.36 -31.44 64.62
N PRO A 344 23.67 -32.34 63.90
CA PRO A 344 23.74 -33.78 64.10
C PRO A 344 25.15 -34.36 63.93
N ALA A 345 26.01 -33.71 63.14
CA ALA A 345 27.37 -34.18 62.91
C ALA A 345 28.29 -33.87 64.10
N ALA A 346 28.16 -32.67 64.68
CA ALA A 346 28.83 -32.34 65.93
C ALA A 346 28.36 -33.24 67.09
N GLU A 347 27.06 -33.56 67.18
CA GLU A 347 26.54 -34.48 68.20
C GLU A 347 27.09 -35.90 68.01
N ALA A 348 27.16 -36.40 66.76
CA ALA A 348 27.75 -37.71 66.47
C ALA A 348 29.20 -37.79 66.93
N ALA A 349 30.01 -36.78 66.59
CA ALA A 349 31.41 -36.72 66.96
C ALA A 349 31.59 -36.68 68.49
N ALA A 350 30.78 -35.88 69.19
CA ALA A 350 30.80 -35.81 70.66
C ALA A 350 30.45 -37.16 71.31
N LEU A 351 29.43 -37.86 70.80
CA LEU A 351 29.03 -39.17 71.29
C LEU A 351 30.08 -40.26 70.97
N GLU A 352 30.74 -40.19 69.81
CA GLU A 352 31.87 -41.08 69.48
C GLU A 352 33.04 -40.92 70.43
N ASP A 353 33.42 -39.68 70.71
CA ASP A 353 34.51 -39.39 71.63
C ASP A 353 34.15 -39.83 73.05
N GLN A 354 32.89 -39.67 73.46
CA GLN A 354 32.40 -40.15 74.74
C GLN A 354 32.41 -41.69 74.83
N ILE A 355 32.04 -42.40 73.75
CA ILE A 355 32.14 -43.87 73.68
C ILE A 355 33.59 -44.31 73.73
N ARG A 356 34.50 -43.67 72.99
CA ARG A 356 35.93 -43.99 73.06
C ARG A 356 36.49 -43.78 74.47
N GLN A 357 36.09 -42.71 75.14
CA GLN A 357 36.47 -42.46 76.54
C GLN A 357 35.94 -43.54 77.48
N LEU A 358 34.68 -43.98 77.31
CA LEU A 358 34.08 -45.05 78.10
C LEU A 358 34.71 -46.42 77.80
N GLU A 359 35.02 -46.74 76.55
CA GLU A 359 35.72 -47.97 76.16
C GLU A 359 37.15 -48.00 76.71
N ALA A 360 37.86 -46.87 76.66
CA ALA A 360 39.17 -46.73 77.29
C ALA A 360 39.08 -46.89 78.82
N GLY A 361 38.06 -46.29 79.45
CA GLY A 361 37.78 -46.45 80.88
C GLY A 361 37.41 -47.88 81.27
N LEU A 362 36.60 -48.57 80.46
CA LEU A 362 36.23 -49.97 80.67
C LEU A 362 37.45 -50.88 80.54
N LYS A 363 38.30 -50.65 79.52
CA LYS A 363 39.54 -51.39 79.33
C LYS A 363 40.47 -51.23 80.53
N ALA A 364 40.68 -49.99 80.98
CA ALA A 364 41.47 -49.70 82.18
C ALA A 364 40.90 -50.41 83.43
N ALA A 365 39.58 -50.36 83.63
CA ALA A 365 38.92 -51.05 84.75
C ALA A 365 39.05 -52.58 84.67
N THR A 366 38.98 -53.17 83.46
CA THR A 366 39.19 -54.62 83.28
C THR A 366 40.65 -55.03 83.48
N GLU A 367 41.61 -54.18 83.11
CA GLU A 367 43.03 -54.39 83.39
C GLU A 367 43.32 -54.29 84.90
N GLU A 368 42.69 -53.34 85.60
CA GLU A 368 42.73 -53.24 87.07
C GLU A 368 42.08 -54.44 87.75
N GLU A 369 40.92 -54.93 87.26
CA GLU A 369 40.27 -56.14 87.80
C GLU A 369 41.16 -57.38 87.60
N ALA A 370 41.80 -57.51 86.43
CA ALA A 370 42.76 -58.59 86.15
C ALA A 370 44.00 -58.50 87.05
N ALA A 371 44.52 -57.29 87.28
CA ALA A 371 45.62 -57.05 88.21
C ALA A 371 45.24 -57.39 89.66
N ALA A 372 44.03 -57.01 90.10
CA ALA A 372 43.50 -57.33 91.42
C ALA A 372 43.27 -58.83 91.63
N LYS A 373 42.76 -59.54 90.61
CA LYS A 373 42.64 -61.02 90.63
C LYS A 373 44.00 -61.69 90.72
N ASN A 374 45.00 -61.21 89.99
CA ASN A 374 46.37 -61.71 90.10
C ASN A 374 46.92 -61.50 91.51
N LEU A 375 46.77 -60.30 92.09
CA LEU A 375 47.18 -60.04 93.47
C LEU A 375 46.49 -60.95 94.50
N LEU A 376 45.21 -61.26 94.31
CA LEU A 376 44.46 -62.18 95.17
C LEU A 376 44.99 -63.63 95.07
N VAL A 377 45.38 -64.08 93.87
CA VAL A 377 46.01 -65.38 93.66
C VAL A 377 47.38 -65.41 94.34
N THR A 378 48.22 -64.38 94.16
CA THR A 378 49.53 -64.29 94.82
C THR A 378 49.43 -64.27 96.35
N ALA A 379 48.42 -63.58 96.90
CA ALA A 379 48.18 -63.53 98.34
C ALA A 379 47.72 -64.89 98.90
N LYS A 380 46.88 -65.64 98.17
CA LYS A 380 46.47 -67.00 98.56
C LYS A 380 47.64 -67.99 98.52
N GLU A 381 48.51 -67.86 97.53
CA GLU A 381 49.72 -68.69 97.40
C GLU A 381 50.70 -68.41 98.56
N ALA A 382 50.89 -67.14 98.93
CA ALA A 382 51.69 -66.75 100.09
C ALA A 382 51.10 -67.29 101.40
N GLN A 383 49.78 -67.25 101.58
CA GLN A 383 49.11 -67.79 102.75
C GLN A 383 49.30 -69.31 102.88
N ARG A 384 49.27 -70.06 101.77
CA ARG A 384 49.57 -71.50 101.73
C ARG A 384 50.98 -71.81 102.18
N LEU A 385 51.98 -71.10 101.64
CA LEU A 385 53.39 -71.28 101.99
C LEU A 385 53.68 -70.93 103.47
N THR A 386 52.97 -69.95 104.03
CA THR A 386 53.11 -69.57 105.44
C THR A 386 52.52 -70.65 106.37
N ALA A 387 51.42 -71.29 105.97
CA ALA A 387 50.82 -72.39 106.70
C ALA A 387 51.71 -73.65 106.70
N GLU A 388 52.32 -73.99 105.56
CA GLU A 388 53.28 -75.10 105.44
C GLU A 388 54.54 -74.86 106.31
N ALA A 389 55.06 -73.64 106.37
CA ALA A 389 56.18 -73.27 107.24
C ALA A 389 55.84 -73.37 108.74
N ALA A 390 54.61 -73.00 109.12
CA ALA A 390 54.14 -73.13 110.51
C ALA A 390 53.95 -74.58 110.94
N GLU A 391 53.58 -75.47 110.02
CA GLU A 391 53.45 -76.91 110.28
C GLU A 391 54.81 -77.62 110.40
N ALA A 392 55.79 -77.22 109.58
CA ALA A 392 57.18 -77.68 109.70
C ALA A 392 57.80 -77.27 111.04
N ALA A 393 57.57 -76.05 111.51
CA ALA A 393 58.06 -75.57 112.81
C ALA A 393 57.46 -76.33 114.01
N ARG A 394 56.20 -76.81 113.92
CA ARG A 394 55.59 -77.65 114.97
C ARG A 394 56.20 -79.05 115.05
N ARG A 395 56.53 -79.67 113.92
CA ARG A 395 57.17 -81.00 113.90
C ARG A 395 58.58 -80.95 114.49
N ASP A 396 59.32 -79.88 114.20
CA ASP A 396 60.69 -79.68 114.70
C ASP A 396 60.71 -79.44 116.22
N ALA A 397 59.72 -78.73 116.76
CA ALA A 397 59.55 -78.54 118.21
C ALA A 397 59.20 -79.84 118.95
N GLY A 398 58.40 -80.73 118.35
CA GLY A 398 58.07 -82.05 118.90
C GLY A 398 59.29 -82.98 119.00
N GLN A 399 60.13 -83.01 117.96
CA GLN A 399 61.34 -83.84 117.95
C GLN A 399 62.39 -83.39 118.98
N ARG A 400 62.48 -82.09 119.27
CA ARG A 400 63.37 -81.58 120.34
C ARG A 400 62.89 -81.96 121.75
N ALA A 401 61.58 -82.00 121.98
CA ALA A 401 61.02 -82.45 123.25
C ALA A 401 61.29 -83.95 123.47
N GLU A 402 61.08 -84.79 122.44
CA GLU A 402 61.37 -86.23 122.51
C GLU A 402 62.87 -86.52 122.70
N SER A 403 63.76 -85.78 122.04
CA SER A 403 65.22 -85.91 122.21
C SER A 403 65.68 -85.51 123.62
N ARG A 404 65.13 -84.41 124.17
CA ARG A 404 65.41 -83.97 125.54
C ARG A 404 64.94 -85.02 126.56
N ASP A 405 63.73 -85.55 126.41
CA ASP A 405 63.17 -86.52 127.35
C ASP A 405 63.91 -87.88 127.27
N ALA A 406 64.44 -88.25 126.09
CA ALA A 406 65.31 -89.41 125.91
C ALA A 406 66.71 -89.25 126.55
N GLU A 407 67.29 -88.05 126.51
CA GLU A 407 68.57 -87.73 127.15
C GLU A 407 68.45 -87.72 128.69
N ILE A 408 67.35 -87.19 129.24
CA ILE A 408 67.06 -87.20 130.69
C ILE A 408 66.94 -88.65 131.20
N ALA A 409 66.23 -89.51 130.47
CA ALA A 409 66.10 -90.93 130.82
C ALA A 409 67.44 -91.69 130.73
N ARG A 410 68.32 -91.35 129.78
CA ARG A 410 69.66 -91.96 129.64
C ARG A 410 70.60 -91.62 130.79
N ALA A 411 70.44 -90.44 131.38
CA ALA A 411 71.24 -89.98 132.51
C ALA A 411 70.70 -90.48 133.88
N ASN A 412 69.71 -91.39 133.88
CA ASN A 412 69.09 -91.98 135.07
C ASN A 412 68.42 -90.96 136.02
N PHE A 413 68.00 -89.81 135.49
CA PHE A 413 67.23 -88.82 136.23
C PHE A 413 65.73 -89.02 135.95
N GLU A 414 64.92 -88.98 137.00
CA GLU A 414 63.46 -89.24 136.89
C GLU A 414 62.70 -88.12 136.16
N ASN A 415 63.25 -86.90 136.11
CA ASN A 415 62.71 -85.76 135.35
C ASN A 415 63.75 -84.62 135.21
N GLU A 416 63.42 -83.60 134.41
CA GLU A 416 64.26 -82.40 134.21
C GLU A 416 64.54 -81.64 135.52
N ALA A 417 63.66 -81.76 136.53
CA ALA A 417 63.86 -81.14 137.84
C ALA A 417 64.97 -81.83 138.65
N ALA A 418 65.11 -83.15 138.56
CA ALA A 418 66.17 -83.93 139.21
C ALA A 418 67.57 -83.64 138.61
N VAL A 419 67.64 -83.33 137.31
CA VAL A 419 68.90 -82.88 136.65
C VAL A 419 69.35 -81.51 137.19
N ARG A 420 68.39 -80.61 137.48
CA ARG A 420 68.69 -79.27 138.03
C ARG A 420 69.14 -79.30 139.49
N GLU A 421 68.73 -80.30 140.27
CA GLU A 421 69.11 -80.46 141.68
C GLU A 421 70.54 -81.01 141.82
N ALA A 422 70.96 -81.91 140.92
CA ALA A 422 72.34 -82.43 140.87
C ALA A 422 73.38 -81.38 140.40
N LEU A 423 72.98 -80.39 139.61
CA LEU A 423 73.87 -79.32 139.11
C LEU A 423 74.08 -78.16 140.11
N LEU A 424 73.38 -78.14 141.25
CA LEU A 424 73.49 -77.09 142.27
C LEU A 424 74.38 -77.47 143.48
N ASP A 425 74.75 -78.74 143.65
CA ASP A 425 75.67 -79.21 144.71
C ASP A 425 77.17 -79.17 144.31
N GLU A 426 77.51 -78.92 143.04
CA GLU A 426 78.90 -78.87 142.54
C GLU A 426 79.53 -77.45 142.51
N ALA A 427 78.82 -76.39 142.90
CA ALA A 427 79.31 -75.01 142.79
C ALA A 427 79.72 -74.33 144.12
N THR A 428 79.76 -75.07 145.24
CA THR A 428 80.26 -74.59 146.57
C THR A 428 81.45 -75.37 147.13
N ALA A 429 82.28 -75.97 146.26
CA ALA A 429 83.60 -76.51 146.60
C ALA A 429 84.70 -75.87 145.74
#